data_AF-A0A7Y5C8G8-F1
#
_entry.id   AF-A0A7Y5C8G8-F1
#
_cell.length_a   1.000
_cell.length_b   1.000
_cell.length_c   1.000
_cell.angle_alpha   90.00
_cell.angle_beta   90.00
_cell.angle_gamma   90.00
#
_symmetry.space_group_name_H-M   'P 1'
#
loop_
_entity.id
_entity.type
_entity.pdbx_description
1 polymer ?
#
loop_
_entity_poly.entity_id
_entity_poly.type
_entity_poly.pdbx_seq_one_letter_code
_entity_poly.pdbx_strand_id
1 'polypeptide(L)'
;MPKEQYRTDAPTGASRYERRDPDYAGMSLLALLMAITWLGDRDALSELIHYRTIFQFGTQRSLLLLDFISRLVGDRMDHARNRTTELWERAHDSTVMKFTSTVAFCETEESKKGKKEEADEEDADVESRPKWRVDCRLYYRALLNEILCENAVTNARSALETELAAARAFQKFVLRQLNFAYLEACRKADPFVSRYTWHIDGRGSLTVRLPKYLHGKDRKPWLERNVDDPDPQRPGERDRIQAIIREKLPIPRFCSMEKNAYTTVRSQLPGADDKLEKAMRPNMVDCVAKKTAESLDRQRNAIRKLGNQDLEALVKALLENALSGERTLESIAAEFGVSKATLSRFFGRDWSKGDKGVDTKVPDLVRIVAAIVSSDEVFMEVAAEAGVLGAAREIVNGGEPLRLKEHNDE
;
A
#
# COMPACT_ATOMS: atom_id res chain seq x y z
N MET A 1 75.04 -6.49 -43.07
CA MET A 1 73.93 -7.09 -42.30
C MET A 1 72.62 -6.50 -42.83
N PRO A 2 71.91 -7.19 -43.73
CA PRO A 2 70.69 -6.67 -44.34
C PRO A 2 69.49 -6.84 -43.40
N LYS A 3 68.55 -5.89 -43.44
CA LYS A 3 67.27 -5.94 -42.71
C LYS A 3 66.27 -6.75 -43.53
N GLU A 4 65.92 -7.94 -43.05
CA GLU A 4 64.81 -8.73 -43.59
C GLU A 4 63.47 -8.06 -43.23
N GLN A 5 62.73 -7.65 -44.27
CA GLN A 5 61.34 -7.23 -44.19
C GLN A 5 60.46 -8.48 -44.23
N TYR A 6 59.89 -8.87 -43.10
CA TYR A 6 58.82 -9.86 -43.06
C TYR A 6 57.50 -9.20 -43.50
N ARG A 7 57.10 -9.45 -44.74
CA ARG A 7 55.71 -9.26 -45.19
C ARG A 7 54.89 -10.44 -44.67
N THR A 8 54.02 -10.18 -43.70
CA THR A 8 52.95 -11.09 -43.30
C THR A 8 51.72 -10.81 -44.16
N ASP A 9 51.54 -11.60 -45.21
CA ASP A 9 50.31 -11.63 -45.98
C ASP A 9 49.21 -12.27 -45.11
N ALA A 10 48.28 -11.46 -44.62
CA ALA A 10 47.11 -11.94 -43.88
C ALA A 10 46.16 -12.66 -44.85
N PRO A 11 45.75 -13.92 -44.56
CA PRO A 11 44.88 -14.67 -45.46
C PRO A 11 43.51 -13.99 -45.51
N THR A 12 43.19 -13.39 -46.65
CA THR A 12 41.90 -12.75 -46.97
C THR A 12 40.88 -13.83 -47.33
N GLY A 13 40.65 -14.74 -46.40
CA GLY A 13 39.76 -15.89 -46.53
C GLY A 13 38.87 -16.03 -45.30
N ALA A 14 38.23 -14.94 -44.89
CA ALA A 14 37.13 -15.00 -43.93
C ALA A 14 35.95 -15.70 -44.62
N SER A 15 36.00 -17.03 -44.61
CA SER A 15 34.86 -17.90 -44.88
C SER A 15 33.68 -17.34 -44.08
N ARG A 16 32.65 -16.86 -44.78
CA ARG A 16 31.33 -16.60 -44.21
C ARG A 16 30.84 -17.95 -43.69
N TYR A 17 31.20 -18.30 -42.47
CA TYR A 17 30.48 -19.31 -41.71
C TYR A 17 29.06 -18.76 -41.63
N GLU A 18 28.17 -19.27 -42.47
CA GLU A 18 26.73 -19.07 -42.34
C GLU A 18 26.39 -19.42 -40.89
N ARG A 19 26.13 -18.40 -40.07
CA ARG A 19 25.59 -18.61 -38.73
C ARG A 19 24.25 -19.28 -38.97
N ARG A 20 24.19 -20.58 -38.76
CA ARG A 20 22.91 -21.26 -38.58
C ARG A 20 22.30 -20.63 -37.33
N ASP A 21 21.17 -19.98 -37.51
CA ASP A 21 20.40 -19.47 -36.39
C ASP A 21 20.11 -20.64 -35.46
N PRO A 22 20.50 -20.56 -34.17
CA PRO A 22 20.26 -21.63 -33.23
C PRO A 22 18.75 -21.87 -33.09
N ASP A 23 18.35 -23.14 -33.06
CA ASP A 23 16.96 -23.54 -32.82
C ASP A 23 16.60 -23.35 -31.34
N TYR A 24 16.22 -22.12 -30.97
CA TYR A 24 15.85 -21.79 -29.60
C TYR A 24 14.58 -22.52 -29.13
N ALA A 25 13.69 -22.94 -30.02
CA ALA A 25 12.47 -23.68 -29.68
C ALA A 25 12.79 -25.11 -29.19
N GLY A 26 13.86 -25.71 -29.71
CA GLY A 26 14.37 -27.01 -29.25
C GLY A 26 15.23 -26.97 -27.99
N MET A 27 15.67 -25.79 -27.53
CA MET A 27 16.55 -25.67 -26.37
C MET A 27 15.83 -25.98 -25.05
N SER A 28 16.55 -26.53 -24.07
CA SER A 28 16.08 -26.58 -22.68
C SER A 28 16.03 -25.17 -22.07
N LEU A 29 15.20 -24.97 -21.05
CA LEU A 29 15.15 -23.72 -20.31
C LEU A 29 16.53 -23.33 -19.77
N LEU A 30 17.32 -24.30 -19.29
CA LEU A 30 18.66 -24.03 -18.78
C LEU A 30 19.59 -23.47 -19.88
N ALA A 31 19.54 -24.06 -21.08
CA ALA A 31 20.33 -23.60 -22.22
C ALA A 31 19.91 -22.19 -22.67
N LEU A 32 18.60 -21.89 -22.70
CA LEU A 32 18.09 -20.55 -22.98
C LEU A 32 18.60 -19.53 -21.94
N LEU A 33 18.51 -19.87 -20.65
CA LEU A 33 19.00 -19.00 -19.57
C LEU A 33 20.51 -18.74 -19.67
N MET A 34 21.30 -19.75 -20.04
CA MET A 34 22.75 -19.60 -20.27
C MET A 34 23.03 -18.68 -21.47
N ALA A 35 22.33 -18.87 -22.60
CA ALA A 35 22.48 -18.01 -23.79
C ALA A 35 22.16 -16.54 -23.46
N ILE A 36 21.05 -16.28 -22.77
CA ILE A 36 20.66 -14.93 -22.33
C ILE A 36 21.73 -14.34 -21.39
N THR A 37 22.17 -15.10 -20.39
CA THR A 37 23.04 -14.60 -19.33
C THR A 37 24.48 -14.37 -19.78
N TRP A 38 25.03 -15.26 -20.61
CA TRP A 38 26.45 -15.28 -20.95
C TRP A 38 26.73 -14.64 -22.31
N LEU A 39 25.85 -14.87 -23.29
CA LEU A 39 26.01 -14.33 -24.63
C LEU A 39 25.25 -13.00 -24.80
N GLY A 40 24.34 -12.66 -23.88
CA GLY A 40 23.46 -11.50 -24.05
C GLY A 40 22.51 -11.68 -25.22
N ASP A 41 22.15 -12.93 -25.51
CA ASP A 41 21.40 -13.33 -26.69
C ASP A 41 19.94 -12.84 -26.62
N ARG A 42 19.58 -11.93 -27.53
CA ARG A 42 18.25 -11.30 -27.57
C ARG A 42 17.20 -12.22 -28.18
N ASP A 43 17.58 -13.10 -29.09
CA ASP A 43 16.65 -14.01 -29.74
C ASP A 43 16.29 -15.14 -28.77
N ALA A 44 17.26 -15.63 -27.99
CA ALA A 44 17.00 -16.52 -26.86
C ALA A 44 16.04 -15.88 -25.82
N LEU A 45 16.24 -14.58 -25.53
CA LEU A 45 15.35 -13.85 -24.62
C LEU A 45 13.94 -13.69 -25.20
N SER A 46 13.84 -13.37 -26.49
CA SER A 46 12.57 -13.24 -27.19
C SER A 46 11.80 -14.55 -27.20
N GLU A 47 12.49 -15.67 -27.48
CA GLU A 47 11.95 -17.03 -27.39
C GLU A 47 11.34 -17.27 -26.00
N LEU A 48 12.11 -17.00 -24.96
CA LEU A 48 11.69 -17.21 -23.57
C LEU A 48 10.47 -16.37 -23.17
N ILE A 49 10.39 -15.11 -23.62
CA ILE A 49 9.32 -14.19 -23.23
C ILE A 49 8.03 -14.46 -24.00
N HIS A 50 8.13 -14.65 -25.32
CA HIS A 50 6.98 -14.60 -26.21
C HIS A 50 6.44 -15.97 -26.61
N TYR A 51 7.25 -17.04 -26.52
CA TYR A 51 6.87 -18.36 -27.05
C TYR A 51 6.86 -19.47 -25.99
N ARG A 52 7.65 -19.34 -24.91
CA ARG A 52 7.73 -20.37 -23.87
C ARG A 52 6.63 -20.27 -22.81
N THR A 53 5.66 -21.17 -22.90
CA THR A 53 4.58 -21.33 -21.91
C THR A 53 5.00 -22.27 -20.77
N ILE A 54 5.82 -21.79 -19.83
CA ILE A 54 6.35 -22.60 -18.72
C ILE A 54 5.77 -22.23 -17.34
N PHE A 55 4.96 -21.19 -17.26
CA PHE A 55 4.44 -20.66 -15.99
C PHE A 55 3.04 -21.19 -15.71
N GLN A 56 2.75 -21.56 -14.45
CA GLN A 56 1.43 -22.07 -14.07
C GLN A 56 0.81 -21.19 -12.99
N PHE A 57 -0.47 -20.87 -13.12
CA PHE A 57 -1.22 -20.11 -12.11
C PHE A 57 -2.49 -20.89 -11.71
N GLY A 58 -2.53 -21.40 -10.47
CA GLY A 58 -3.61 -22.26 -10.01
C GLY A 58 -3.73 -23.55 -10.83
N THR A 59 -4.95 -23.88 -11.28
CA THR A 59 -5.25 -25.03 -12.15
C THR A 59 -5.26 -24.67 -13.64
N GLN A 60 -4.85 -23.45 -14.01
CA GLN A 60 -4.95 -22.96 -15.37
C GLN A 60 -3.88 -23.55 -16.30
N ARG A 61 -4.10 -23.38 -17.61
CA ARG A 61 -3.11 -23.71 -18.66
C ARG A 61 -1.80 -22.97 -18.42
N SER A 62 -0.71 -23.52 -18.95
CA SER A 62 0.59 -22.85 -18.92
C SER A 62 0.52 -21.49 -19.61
N LEU A 63 1.14 -20.50 -19.00
CA LEU A 63 1.15 -19.08 -19.38
C LEU A 63 2.55 -18.68 -19.86
N LEU A 64 2.60 -17.62 -20.67
CA LEU A 64 3.82 -16.89 -20.95
C LEU A 64 4.27 -16.10 -19.72
N LEU A 65 5.52 -15.64 -19.70
CA LEU A 65 6.08 -14.90 -18.57
C LEU A 65 5.28 -13.63 -18.24
N LEU A 66 4.94 -12.84 -19.26
CA LEU A 66 4.24 -11.57 -19.07
C LEU A 66 2.81 -11.80 -18.57
N ASP A 67 2.09 -12.74 -19.18
CA ASP A 67 0.75 -13.13 -18.73
C ASP A 67 0.76 -13.64 -17.29
N PHE A 68 1.77 -14.42 -16.91
CA PHE A 68 1.94 -14.88 -15.55
C PHE A 68 2.15 -13.72 -14.56
N ILE A 69 3.00 -12.73 -14.90
CA ILE A 69 3.21 -11.54 -14.05
C ILE A 69 1.92 -10.73 -13.94
N SER A 70 1.22 -10.47 -15.05
CA SER A 70 -0.03 -9.72 -15.03
C SER A 70 -1.10 -10.45 -14.22
N ARG A 71 -1.17 -11.79 -14.30
CA ARG A 71 -2.09 -12.60 -13.51
C ARG A 71 -1.77 -12.58 -12.02
N LEU A 72 -0.48 -12.67 -11.65
CA LEU A 72 -0.04 -12.51 -10.27
C LEU A 72 -0.43 -11.15 -9.71
N VAL A 73 -0.27 -10.08 -10.49
CA VAL A 73 -0.62 -8.72 -10.07
C VAL A 73 -2.13 -8.57 -9.93
N GLY A 74 -2.91 -9.05 -10.90
CA GLY A 74 -4.38 -9.05 -10.84
C GLY A 74 -4.89 -9.77 -9.60
N ASP A 75 -4.41 -10.99 -9.35
CA ASP A 75 -4.76 -11.75 -8.14
C ASP A 75 -4.41 -10.97 -6.86
N ARG A 76 -3.21 -10.37 -6.79
CA ARG A 76 -2.82 -9.57 -5.63
C ARG A 76 -3.67 -8.32 -5.45
N MET A 77 -4.10 -7.69 -6.55
CA MET A 77 -4.97 -6.52 -6.53
C MET A 77 -6.38 -6.88 -6.07
N ASP A 78 -6.92 -8.00 -6.55
CA ASP A 78 -8.23 -8.53 -6.13
C ASP A 78 -8.27 -8.80 -4.62
N HIS A 79 -7.15 -9.27 -4.05
CA HIS A 79 -7.01 -9.51 -2.62
C HIS A 79 -6.58 -8.27 -1.80
N ALA A 80 -6.05 -7.22 -2.45
CA ALA A 80 -5.54 -6.03 -1.78
C ALA A 80 -6.67 -5.04 -1.47
N ARG A 81 -7.48 -5.40 -0.48
CA ARG A 81 -8.70 -4.71 -0.02
C ARG A 81 -8.68 -3.17 0.04
N ASN A 82 -7.53 -2.51 0.26
CA ASN A 82 -7.46 -1.04 0.39
C ASN A 82 -6.13 -0.40 -0.08
N ARG A 83 -5.23 -1.17 -0.70
CA ARG A 83 -3.92 -0.65 -1.11
C ARG A 83 -3.99 -0.07 -2.52
N THR A 84 -3.27 1.01 -2.76
CA THR A 84 -3.30 1.75 -4.02
C THR A 84 -2.86 0.85 -5.18
N THR A 85 -3.77 0.66 -6.14
CA THR A 85 -3.55 0.04 -7.47
C THR A 85 -2.21 0.46 -8.07
N GLU A 86 -1.87 1.74 -7.96
CA GLU A 86 -0.59 2.30 -8.41
C GLU A 86 0.66 1.58 -7.89
N LEU A 87 0.65 1.07 -6.65
CA LEU A 87 1.80 0.36 -6.09
C LEU A 87 2.02 -0.98 -6.79
N TRP A 88 0.93 -1.65 -7.13
CA TRP A 88 0.97 -2.91 -7.85
C TRP A 88 1.30 -2.72 -9.32
N GLU A 89 0.83 -1.64 -9.95
CA GLU A 89 1.24 -1.24 -11.31
C GLU A 89 2.75 -0.91 -11.35
N ARG A 90 3.26 -0.11 -10.41
CA ARG A 90 4.71 0.15 -10.30
C ARG A 90 5.51 -1.13 -10.04
N ALA A 91 4.95 -2.07 -9.29
CA ALA A 91 5.57 -3.37 -9.05
C ALA A 91 5.59 -4.24 -10.31
N HIS A 92 4.49 -4.24 -11.05
CA HIS A 92 4.34 -4.90 -12.35
C HIS A 92 5.41 -4.41 -13.32
N ASP A 93 5.46 -3.11 -13.58
CA ASP A 93 6.37 -2.51 -14.56
C ASP A 93 7.84 -2.75 -14.19
N SER A 94 8.16 -2.58 -12.91
CA SER A 94 9.49 -2.87 -12.37
C SER A 94 9.86 -4.34 -12.57
N THR A 95 8.91 -5.26 -12.38
CA THR A 95 9.16 -6.71 -12.56
C THR A 95 9.31 -7.06 -14.03
N VAL A 96 8.44 -6.56 -14.90
CA VAL A 96 8.56 -6.73 -16.36
C VAL A 96 9.92 -6.23 -16.83
N MET A 97 10.32 -5.01 -16.45
CA MET A 97 11.62 -4.45 -16.79
C MET A 97 12.80 -5.34 -16.37
N LYS A 98 12.73 -6.00 -15.20
CA LYS A 98 13.79 -6.90 -14.73
C LYS A 98 13.99 -8.13 -15.61
N PHE A 99 12.97 -8.55 -16.35
CA PHE A 99 13.04 -9.75 -17.19
C PHE A 99 13.07 -9.45 -18.68
N THR A 100 12.65 -8.27 -19.13
CA THR A 100 12.60 -7.92 -20.56
C THR A 100 13.71 -6.99 -21.03
N SER A 101 14.30 -6.20 -20.13
CA SER A 101 15.29 -5.19 -20.50
C SER A 101 16.69 -5.78 -20.65
N THR A 102 17.12 -6.06 -21.88
CA THR A 102 18.56 -6.13 -22.15
C THR A 102 19.09 -4.72 -22.19
N VAL A 103 19.94 -4.35 -21.23
CA VAL A 103 20.80 -3.19 -21.45
C VAL A 103 21.69 -3.60 -22.63
N ALA A 104 21.36 -3.09 -23.82
CA ALA A 104 22.39 -2.89 -24.83
C ALA A 104 23.47 -2.15 -24.07
N PHE A 105 24.65 -2.75 -23.87
CA PHE A 105 25.80 -2.02 -23.36
C PHE A 105 25.78 -0.71 -24.14
N CYS A 106 25.44 0.40 -23.47
CA CYS A 106 25.33 1.69 -24.13
C CYS A 106 26.61 1.80 -24.93
N GLU A 107 26.44 1.92 -26.25
CA GLU A 107 27.50 2.08 -27.21
C GLU A 107 28.55 2.96 -26.55
N THR A 108 29.74 2.38 -26.40
CA THR A 108 30.88 2.96 -25.72
C THR A 108 30.94 4.44 -26.07
N GLU A 109 31.19 5.28 -25.07
CA GLU A 109 31.23 6.75 -25.18
C GLU A 109 32.19 7.31 -26.26
N GLU A 110 32.84 6.43 -27.01
CA GLU A 110 33.66 6.72 -28.19
C GLU A 110 32.87 7.42 -29.32
N SER A 111 31.54 7.27 -29.43
CA SER A 111 30.76 8.00 -30.44
C SER A 111 30.39 9.45 -30.07
N LYS A 112 30.68 9.93 -28.84
CA LYS A 112 30.41 11.33 -28.45
C LYS A 112 31.60 12.27 -28.59
N LYS A 113 32.76 11.82 -29.09
CA LYS A 113 33.94 12.68 -29.29
C LYS A 113 33.90 13.57 -30.54
N GLY A 114 32.81 13.59 -31.31
CA GLY A 114 32.82 14.14 -32.68
C GLY A 114 32.03 15.42 -32.97
N LYS A 115 31.30 16.03 -32.02
CA LYS A 115 30.54 17.26 -32.34
C LYS A 115 30.48 18.21 -31.15
N LYS A 116 31.55 19.01 -31.02
CA LYS A 116 31.61 20.20 -30.18
C LYS A 116 31.57 21.40 -31.13
N GLU A 117 30.38 21.74 -31.60
CA GLU A 117 30.14 23.02 -32.30
C GLU A 117 28.94 23.68 -31.62
N GLU A 118 29.29 24.61 -30.73
CA GLU A 118 28.61 25.87 -30.43
C GLU A 118 27.12 25.93 -30.78
N ALA A 119 26.27 25.59 -29.80
CA ALA A 119 24.89 26.03 -29.76
C ALA A 119 24.53 26.35 -28.30
N ASP A 120 24.51 27.64 -28.02
CA ASP A 120 23.86 28.38 -26.93
C ASP A 120 23.32 27.55 -25.75
N GLU A 121 24.07 27.64 -24.64
CA GLU A 121 23.69 27.25 -23.30
C GLU A 121 22.66 28.26 -22.74
N GLU A 122 21.37 27.98 -22.84
CA GLU A 122 20.36 28.50 -21.92
C GLU A 122 19.10 27.62 -22.03
N ASP A 123 18.68 27.00 -20.92
CA ASP A 123 17.44 26.22 -20.71
C ASP A 123 17.36 24.73 -21.16
N ALA A 124 18.48 24.01 -21.22
CA ALA A 124 18.41 22.54 -21.35
C ALA A 124 18.14 21.85 -20.00
N ASP A 125 16.87 21.45 -19.80
CA ASP A 125 16.35 20.61 -18.73
C ASP A 125 17.36 19.58 -18.18
N VAL A 126 17.71 19.73 -16.90
CA VAL A 126 18.65 18.90 -16.11
C VAL A 126 18.15 17.44 -15.90
N GLU A 127 17.04 17.02 -16.52
CA GLU A 127 16.49 15.67 -16.41
C GLU A 127 17.08 14.62 -17.37
N SER A 128 17.98 14.99 -18.30
CA SER A 128 18.50 14.04 -19.30
C SER A 128 19.64 13.12 -18.82
N ARG A 129 19.77 12.85 -17.53
CA ARG A 129 20.67 11.77 -17.08
C ARG A 129 20.05 10.43 -17.47
N PRO A 130 20.79 9.50 -18.12
CA PRO A 130 20.26 8.21 -18.52
C PRO A 130 19.73 7.49 -17.28
N LYS A 131 18.40 7.43 -17.16
CA LYS A 131 17.68 6.72 -16.11
C LYS A 131 18.22 5.29 -16.11
N TRP A 132 18.98 4.93 -15.08
CA TRP A 132 19.63 3.62 -14.91
C TRP A 132 18.69 2.51 -15.38
N ARG A 133 19.01 1.88 -16.52
CA ARG A 133 18.20 0.81 -17.09
C ARG A 133 18.57 -0.50 -16.40
N VAL A 134 17.55 -1.29 -16.07
CA VAL A 134 17.72 -2.58 -15.41
C VAL A 134 18.26 -3.59 -16.45
N ASP A 135 19.32 -4.33 -16.12
CA ASP A 135 19.88 -5.39 -16.97
C ASP A 135 19.31 -6.75 -16.56
N CYS A 136 18.49 -7.35 -17.42
CA CYS A 136 17.84 -8.63 -17.15
C CYS A 136 18.83 -9.78 -16.94
N ARG A 137 20.02 -9.70 -17.53
CA ARG A 137 21.05 -10.75 -17.43
C ARG A 137 21.49 -11.00 -15.99
N LEU A 138 21.46 -9.97 -15.15
CA LEU A 138 21.77 -10.10 -13.72
C LEU A 138 20.73 -10.96 -12.98
N TYR A 139 19.47 -10.83 -13.34
CA TYR A 139 18.38 -11.61 -12.76
C TYR A 139 18.40 -13.05 -13.25
N TYR A 140 18.65 -13.25 -14.55
CA TYR A 140 18.82 -14.59 -15.13
C TYR A 140 20.06 -15.31 -14.60
N ARG A 141 21.15 -14.59 -14.32
CA ARG A 141 22.34 -15.16 -13.63
C ARG A 141 22.00 -15.65 -12.23
N ALA A 142 21.27 -14.84 -11.45
CA ALA A 142 20.87 -15.22 -10.10
C ALA A 142 19.94 -16.45 -10.12
N LEU A 143 18.99 -16.49 -11.05
CA LEU A 143 18.12 -17.64 -11.27
C LEU A 143 18.92 -18.89 -11.68
N LEU A 144 19.85 -18.75 -12.63
CA LEU A 144 20.67 -19.86 -13.12
C LEU A 144 21.46 -20.49 -11.97
N ASN A 145 22.04 -19.65 -11.10
CA ASN A 145 22.73 -20.13 -9.90
C ASN A 145 21.77 -20.88 -8.94
N GLU A 146 20.54 -20.38 -8.72
CA GLU A 146 19.54 -21.07 -7.89
C GLU A 146 19.19 -22.45 -8.46
N ILE A 147 18.97 -22.56 -9.78
CA ILE A 147 18.67 -23.81 -10.47
C ILE A 147 19.85 -24.80 -10.40
N LEU A 148 21.07 -24.32 -10.67
CA LEU A 148 22.27 -25.17 -10.64
C LEU A 148 22.55 -25.70 -9.23
N CYS A 149 22.35 -24.87 -8.20
CA CYS A 149 22.46 -25.31 -6.80
C CYS A 149 21.40 -26.36 -6.44
N GLU A 150 20.13 -26.17 -6.81
CA GLU A 150 19.06 -27.16 -6.56
C GLU A 150 19.31 -28.49 -7.30
N ASN A 151 19.82 -28.43 -8.53
CA ASN A 151 20.10 -29.63 -9.33
C ASN A 151 21.32 -30.40 -8.82
N ALA A 152 22.36 -29.72 -8.32
CA ALA A 152 23.54 -30.38 -7.74
C ALA A 152 23.19 -31.25 -6.51
N VAL A 153 22.11 -30.93 -5.80
CA VAL A 153 21.62 -31.73 -4.67
C VAL A 153 20.84 -32.96 -5.13
N THR A 154 20.29 -32.95 -6.35
CA THR A 154 19.40 -34.00 -6.85
C THR A 154 20.07 -34.82 -7.97
N ASN A 155 20.93 -35.77 -7.59
CA ASN A 155 21.88 -36.47 -8.48
C ASN A 155 21.29 -37.39 -9.60
N ALA A 156 19.98 -37.48 -9.80
CA ALA A 156 19.41 -38.38 -10.82
C ALA A 156 18.03 -37.92 -11.33
N ARG A 157 17.97 -36.81 -12.07
CA ARG A 157 16.76 -36.39 -12.78
C ARG A 157 16.87 -36.67 -14.26
N SER A 158 15.79 -37.16 -14.86
CA SER A 158 15.61 -37.15 -16.31
C SER A 158 15.66 -35.73 -16.86
N ALA A 159 15.88 -35.57 -18.17
CA ALA A 159 15.86 -34.26 -18.82
C ALA A 159 14.53 -33.51 -18.58
N LEU A 160 13.39 -34.23 -18.65
CA LEU A 160 12.06 -33.67 -18.41
C LEU A 160 11.87 -33.20 -16.95
N GLU A 161 12.34 -33.98 -15.97
CA GLU A 161 12.27 -33.59 -14.56
C GLU A 161 13.16 -32.38 -14.26
N THR A 162 14.31 -32.28 -14.94
CA THR A 162 15.22 -31.13 -14.82
C THR A 162 14.56 -29.87 -15.39
N GLU A 163 13.92 -29.98 -16.55
CA GLU A 163 13.17 -28.87 -17.18
C GLU A 163 12.02 -28.40 -16.29
N LEU A 164 11.24 -29.34 -15.73
CA LEU A 164 10.12 -29.05 -14.86
C LEU A 164 10.56 -28.43 -13.52
N ALA A 165 11.69 -28.89 -12.97
CA ALA A 165 12.29 -28.29 -11.78
C ALA A 165 12.76 -26.86 -12.05
N ALA A 166 13.44 -26.63 -13.18
CA ALA A 166 13.89 -25.31 -13.61
C ALA A 166 12.71 -24.34 -13.80
N ALA A 167 11.63 -24.79 -14.44
CA ALA A 167 10.41 -23.99 -14.61
C ALA A 167 9.78 -23.58 -13.27
N ARG A 168 9.70 -24.52 -12.30
CA ARG A 168 9.21 -24.23 -10.94
C ARG A 168 10.10 -23.24 -10.18
N ALA A 169 11.42 -23.40 -10.27
CA ALA A 169 12.38 -22.47 -9.67
C ALA A 169 12.21 -21.07 -10.28
N PHE A 170 12.08 -20.98 -11.61
CA PHE A 170 11.86 -19.72 -12.29
C PHE A 170 10.55 -19.06 -11.86
N GLN A 171 9.46 -19.80 -11.79
CA GLN A 171 8.17 -19.28 -11.32
C GLN A 171 8.27 -18.71 -9.89
N LYS A 172 8.90 -19.43 -8.96
CA LYS A 172 9.13 -18.96 -7.58
C LYS A 172 10.00 -17.70 -7.57
N PHE A 173 11.01 -17.65 -8.42
CA PHE A 173 11.92 -16.50 -8.53
C PHE A 173 11.18 -15.26 -9.02
N VAL A 174 10.34 -15.37 -10.06
CA VAL A 174 9.50 -14.26 -10.56
C VAL A 174 8.56 -13.75 -9.47
N LEU A 175 7.89 -14.65 -8.74
CA LEU A 175 7.03 -14.28 -7.62
C LEU A 175 7.79 -13.53 -6.51
N ARG A 176 9.01 -13.99 -6.17
CA ARG A 176 9.89 -13.33 -5.20
C ARG A 176 10.28 -11.93 -5.68
N GLN A 177 10.62 -11.79 -6.96
CA GLN A 177 10.99 -10.50 -7.56
C GLN A 177 9.83 -9.51 -7.62
N LEU A 178 8.60 -9.98 -7.88
CA LEU A 178 7.40 -9.17 -7.83
C LEU A 178 7.14 -8.63 -6.43
N ASN A 179 7.24 -9.48 -5.40
CA ASN A 179 7.12 -9.05 -4.01
C ASN A 179 8.18 -7.99 -3.65
N PHE A 180 9.42 -8.17 -4.09
CA PHE A 180 10.47 -7.16 -3.89
C PHE A 180 10.20 -5.86 -4.63
N ALA A 181 9.69 -5.92 -5.86
CA ALA A 181 9.30 -4.75 -6.63
C ALA A 181 8.15 -3.99 -5.95
N TYR A 182 7.17 -4.70 -5.39
CA TYR A 182 6.09 -4.11 -4.62
C TYR A 182 6.58 -3.43 -3.34
N LEU A 183 7.46 -4.09 -2.57
CA LEU A 183 8.07 -3.47 -1.39
C LEU A 183 8.90 -2.23 -1.74
N GLU A 184 9.53 -2.22 -2.91
CA GLU A 184 10.25 -1.06 -3.43
C GLU A 184 9.30 0.06 -3.88
N ALA A 185 8.20 -0.26 -4.56
CA ALA A 185 7.15 0.70 -4.89
C ALA A 185 6.58 1.34 -3.62
N CYS A 186 6.29 0.54 -2.58
CA CYS A 186 5.84 1.04 -1.29
C CYS A 186 6.87 1.97 -0.65
N ARG A 187 8.18 1.68 -0.79
CA ARG A 187 9.25 2.56 -0.27
C ARG A 187 9.28 3.89 -1.00
N LYS A 188 9.14 3.87 -2.33
CA LYS A 188 9.19 5.07 -3.16
C LYS A 188 7.94 5.94 -2.99
N ALA A 189 6.80 5.32 -2.74
CA ALA A 189 5.53 6.01 -2.54
C ALA A 189 5.40 6.69 -1.17
N ASP A 190 6.25 6.37 -0.20
CA ASP A 190 6.31 7.06 1.09
C ASP A 190 7.41 8.13 1.05
N PRO A 191 7.11 9.38 0.61
CA PRO A 191 8.11 10.42 0.58
C PRO A 191 8.50 10.89 1.97
N PHE A 192 7.77 10.51 3.01
CA PHE A 192 7.99 10.98 4.38
C PHE A 192 8.97 10.10 5.14
N VAL A 193 9.40 8.97 4.59
CA VAL A 193 10.31 8.04 5.26
C VAL A 193 11.61 7.86 4.47
N SER A 194 12.72 7.71 5.19
CA SER A 194 14.03 7.37 4.60
C SER A 194 14.71 6.26 5.41
N ARG A 195 15.56 5.48 4.74
CA ARG A 195 16.42 4.49 5.42
C ARG A 195 17.56 5.21 6.13
N TYR A 196 17.84 4.78 7.34
CA TYR A 196 18.98 5.23 8.12
C TYR A 196 19.69 4.01 8.68
N THR A 197 20.98 3.88 8.38
CA THR A 197 21.84 2.84 8.96
C THR A 197 22.45 3.42 10.22
N TRP A 198 21.98 2.95 11.37
CA TRP A 198 22.49 3.33 12.68
C TRP A 198 23.64 2.41 13.04
N HIS A 199 24.85 2.97 13.13
CA HIS A 199 26.02 2.26 13.63
C HIS A 199 26.08 2.39 15.15
N ILE A 200 26.00 1.24 15.83
CA ILE A 200 26.05 1.15 17.30
C ILE A 200 27.47 0.73 17.68
N ASP A 201 28.12 1.56 18.48
CA ASP A 201 29.54 1.45 18.78
C ASP A 201 29.88 0.04 19.32
N GLY A 202 30.73 -0.68 18.58
CA GLY A 202 31.19 -2.03 18.93
C GLY A 202 30.18 -3.18 18.74
N ARG A 203 28.91 -2.92 18.38
CA ARG A 203 27.86 -3.96 18.29
C ARG A 203 27.37 -4.24 16.87
N GLY A 204 27.70 -3.38 15.91
CA GLY A 204 27.36 -3.55 14.50
C GLY A 204 26.49 -2.42 13.95
N SER A 205 25.68 -2.72 12.94
CA SER A 205 24.82 -1.72 12.31
C SER A 205 23.40 -2.23 12.13
N LEU A 206 22.43 -1.35 12.33
CA LEU A 206 21.02 -1.64 12.19
C LEU A 206 20.37 -0.67 11.20
N THR A 207 19.64 -1.18 10.21
CA THR A 207 18.90 -0.32 9.27
C THR A 207 17.46 -0.11 9.71
N VAL A 208 17.12 1.13 10.06
CA VAL A 208 15.79 1.56 10.49
C VAL A 208 15.17 2.53 9.49
N ARG A 209 13.85 2.72 9.57
CA ARG A 209 13.11 3.73 8.81
C ARG A 209 12.80 4.91 9.71
N LEU A 210 13.30 6.09 9.33
CA LEU A 210 13.06 7.35 10.05
C LEU A 210 12.35 8.36 9.15
N PRO A 211 11.55 9.26 9.74
CA PRO A 211 10.92 10.33 8.98
C PRO A 211 11.97 11.23 8.28
N LYS A 212 11.67 11.69 7.06
CA LYS A 212 12.56 12.57 6.28
C LYS A 212 12.70 13.96 6.90
N TYR A 213 11.68 14.43 7.63
CA TYR A 213 11.76 15.70 8.35
C TYR A 213 12.79 15.67 9.49
N LEU A 214 13.20 14.46 9.95
CA LEU A 214 14.30 14.32 10.90
C LEU A 214 15.63 14.39 10.16
N HIS A 215 16.33 15.53 10.29
CA HIS A 215 17.60 15.79 9.63
C HIS A 215 18.68 14.80 10.07
N GLY A 216 19.65 14.50 9.19
CA GLY A 216 20.69 13.49 9.42
C GLY A 216 21.46 13.68 10.73
N LYS A 217 21.76 14.92 11.10
CA LYS A 217 22.44 15.29 12.35
C LYS A 217 21.64 14.93 13.63
N ASP A 218 20.32 14.88 13.52
CA ASP A 218 19.41 14.66 14.66
C ASP A 218 18.99 13.19 14.79
N ARG A 219 19.21 12.37 13.74
CA ARG A 219 18.80 10.96 13.72
C ARG A 219 19.49 10.11 14.79
N LYS A 220 20.83 10.16 14.86
CA LYS A 220 21.61 9.40 15.85
C LYS A 220 21.28 9.85 17.29
N PRO A 221 21.34 11.15 17.64
CA PRO A 221 20.97 11.61 18.97
C PRO A 221 19.54 11.26 19.38
N TRP A 222 18.60 11.32 18.44
CA TRP A 222 17.22 10.92 18.71
C TRP A 222 17.11 9.42 19.05
N LEU A 223 17.78 8.55 18.28
CA LEU A 223 17.79 7.11 18.53
C LEU A 223 18.44 6.78 19.87
N GLU A 224 19.60 7.37 20.17
CA GLU A 224 20.32 7.18 21.44
C GLU A 224 19.51 7.62 22.66
N ARG A 225 18.70 8.67 22.51
CA ARG A 225 17.84 9.17 23.60
C ARG A 225 16.58 8.32 23.82
N ASN A 226 16.08 7.64 22.79
CA ASN A 226 14.75 7.02 22.82
C ASN A 226 14.76 5.50 22.81
N VAL A 227 15.90 4.88 22.50
CA VAL A 227 16.08 3.43 22.41
C VAL A 227 17.13 2.99 23.41
N ASP A 228 16.66 2.38 24.50
CA ASP A 228 17.55 1.82 25.51
C ASP A 228 18.18 0.50 25.06
N ASP A 229 19.47 0.35 25.35
CA ASP A 229 20.32 -0.83 25.08
C ASP A 229 20.07 -1.49 23.71
N PRO A 230 20.38 -0.81 22.60
CA PRO A 230 20.19 -1.37 21.27
C PRO A 230 21.18 -2.51 21.01
N ASP A 231 20.67 -3.65 20.56
CA ASP A 231 21.49 -4.81 20.17
C ASP A 231 21.14 -5.32 18.77
N PRO A 232 21.98 -5.06 17.75
CA PRO A 232 21.75 -5.53 16.38
C PRO A 232 21.61 -7.05 16.23
N GLN A 233 22.16 -7.84 17.16
CA GLN A 233 22.13 -9.30 17.09
C GLN A 233 20.87 -9.89 17.78
N ARG A 234 20.16 -9.09 18.59
CA ARG A 234 18.96 -9.54 19.30
C ARG A 234 17.83 -9.83 18.29
N PRO A 235 17.24 -11.04 18.26
CA PRO A 235 16.14 -11.37 17.36
C PRO A 235 14.95 -10.42 17.58
N GLY A 236 14.45 -9.82 16.48
CA GLY A 236 13.33 -8.87 16.53
C GLY A 236 13.69 -7.45 16.98
N GLU A 237 14.97 -7.14 17.26
CA GLU A 237 15.37 -5.81 17.72
C GLU A 237 15.00 -4.70 16.72
N ARG A 238 15.17 -4.99 15.43
CA ARG A 238 14.78 -4.07 14.37
C ARG A 238 13.30 -3.68 14.46
N ASP A 239 12.43 -4.66 14.74
CA ASP A 239 11.00 -4.45 14.81
C ASP A 239 10.62 -3.70 16.09
N ARG A 240 11.28 -4.01 17.22
CA ARG A 240 11.17 -3.25 18.48
C ARG A 240 11.50 -1.77 18.28
N ILE A 241 12.65 -1.49 17.68
CA ILE A 241 13.10 -0.11 17.43
C ILE A 241 12.15 0.59 16.45
N GLN A 242 11.66 -0.13 15.44
CA GLN A 242 10.70 0.45 14.50
C GLN A 242 9.35 0.76 15.17
N ALA A 243 8.92 -0.02 16.17
CA ALA A 243 7.73 0.27 16.97
C ALA A 243 7.93 1.56 17.79
N ILE A 244 9.06 1.69 18.49
CA ILE A 244 9.41 2.91 19.25
C ILE A 244 9.42 4.15 18.33
N ILE A 245 10.00 4.03 17.13
CA ILE A 245 9.99 5.11 16.13
C ILE A 245 8.55 5.49 15.76
N ARG A 246 7.67 4.52 15.48
CA ARG A 246 6.29 4.81 15.08
C ARG A 246 5.47 5.43 16.20
N GLU A 247 5.73 5.03 17.44
CA GLU A 247 5.07 5.55 18.63
C GLU A 247 5.49 6.99 18.92
N LYS A 248 6.80 7.28 18.88
CA LYS A 248 7.36 8.57 19.32
C LYS A 248 7.57 9.58 18.20
N LEU A 249 7.67 9.15 16.94
CA LEU A 249 7.79 10.04 15.78
C LEU A 249 6.56 9.88 14.89
N PRO A 250 5.61 10.83 14.93
CA PRO A 250 4.48 10.80 14.01
C PRO A 250 5.00 10.91 12.58
N ILE A 251 4.79 9.87 11.78
CA ILE A 251 5.11 9.90 10.36
C ILE A 251 3.93 10.56 9.64
N PRO A 252 4.12 11.73 9.00
CA PRO A 252 3.08 12.34 8.18
C PRO A 252 2.60 11.31 7.16
N ARG A 253 1.29 11.13 7.07
CA ARG A 253 0.67 10.32 6.02
C ARG A 253 0.04 11.27 5.03
N PHE A 254 0.10 10.93 3.75
CA PHE A 254 -0.76 11.61 2.78
C PHE A 254 -2.22 11.35 3.15
N CYS A 255 -2.93 12.40 3.54
CA CYS A 255 -4.37 12.43 3.40
C CYS A 255 -4.65 12.63 1.91
N SER A 256 -4.76 11.54 1.14
CA SER A 256 -5.22 11.64 -0.25
C SER A 256 -6.63 12.24 -0.22
N MET A 257 -6.78 13.47 -0.71
CA MET A 257 -8.09 14.13 -0.79
C MET A 257 -9.03 13.41 -1.79
N GLU A 258 -8.47 12.60 -2.69
CA GLU A 258 -9.20 11.81 -3.69
C GLU A 258 -9.88 10.57 -3.09
N LYS A 259 -9.47 10.11 -1.89
CA LYS A 259 -10.15 9.01 -1.18
C LYS A 259 -11.37 9.46 -0.36
N ASN A 260 -11.76 10.73 -0.44
CA ASN A 260 -13.07 11.20 0.02
C ASN A 260 -14.17 11.05 -1.05
N ALA A 261 -14.01 10.13 -2.00
CA ALA A 261 -15.09 9.62 -2.85
C ALA A 261 -15.75 8.37 -2.22
N TYR A 262 -16.42 8.57 -1.08
CA TYR A 262 -17.68 7.95 -0.61
C TYR A 262 -18.08 6.46 -0.85
N THR A 263 -17.28 5.56 -1.43
CA THR A 263 -17.87 4.30 -1.95
C THR A 263 -17.15 2.96 -1.73
N THR A 264 -15.90 2.90 -1.24
CA THR A 264 -15.14 1.62 -1.30
C THR A 264 -15.20 0.75 -0.03
N VAL A 265 -15.81 1.21 1.07
CA VAL A 265 -15.92 0.38 2.30
C VAL A 265 -17.07 -0.64 2.21
N ARG A 266 -17.99 -0.50 1.25
CA ARG A 266 -19.31 -1.17 1.29
C ARG A 266 -19.40 -2.55 0.61
N SER A 267 -18.32 -3.20 0.16
CA SER A 267 -18.46 -4.44 -0.65
C SER A 267 -17.57 -5.64 -0.31
N GLN A 268 -16.86 -5.65 0.84
CA GLN A 268 -15.78 -6.64 1.03
C GLN A 268 -16.02 -7.78 2.05
N LEU A 269 -17.25 -8.02 2.55
CA LEU A 269 -17.56 -9.23 3.34
C LEU A 269 -18.95 -9.80 3.01
N PRO A 270 -19.07 -10.92 2.28
CA PRO A 270 -20.32 -11.67 2.27
C PRO A 270 -20.50 -12.32 3.64
N GLY A 271 -21.38 -11.77 4.48
CA GLY A 271 -21.88 -12.39 5.71
C GLY A 271 -21.24 -11.96 7.04
N ALA A 272 -20.34 -10.98 7.07
CA ALA A 272 -19.85 -10.39 8.33
C ALA A 272 -20.47 -9.02 8.66
N ASP A 273 -21.02 -8.30 7.68
CA ASP A 273 -21.70 -7.01 7.89
C ASP A 273 -22.84 -7.16 8.89
N ASP A 274 -23.68 -8.17 8.71
CA ASP A 274 -24.83 -8.37 9.58
C ASP A 274 -24.43 -8.81 11.00
N LYS A 275 -23.18 -9.26 11.25
CA LYS A 275 -22.70 -9.64 12.59
C LYS A 275 -21.90 -8.54 13.25
N LEU A 276 -21.05 -7.81 12.52
CA LEU A 276 -20.28 -6.70 13.05
C LEU A 276 -21.18 -5.48 13.26
N GLU A 277 -22.09 -5.19 12.33
CA GLU A 277 -23.08 -4.13 12.49
C GLU A 277 -24.09 -4.48 13.61
N LYS A 278 -24.52 -5.75 13.73
CA LYS A 278 -25.33 -6.22 14.89
C LYS A 278 -24.56 -6.29 16.20
N ALA A 279 -23.23 -6.44 16.21
CA ALA A 279 -22.43 -6.47 17.44
C ALA A 279 -21.98 -5.07 17.88
N MET A 280 -21.70 -4.17 16.94
CA MET A 280 -21.24 -2.81 17.24
C MET A 280 -22.39 -1.84 17.51
N ARG A 281 -23.57 -1.99 16.87
CA ARG A 281 -24.73 -1.13 17.14
C ARG A 281 -25.20 -1.17 18.61
N PRO A 282 -25.43 -2.34 19.24
CA PRO A 282 -25.83 -2.40 20.64
C PRO A 282 -24.77 -1.80 21.56
N ASN A 283 -23.50 -2.15 21.33
CA ASN A 283 -22.38 -1.69 22.15
C ASN A 283 -22.16 -0.17 22.08
N MET A 284 -22.41 0.45 20.93
CA MET A 284 -22.31 1.91 20.78
C MET A 284 -23.48 2.61 21.48
N VAL A 285 -24.71 2.14 21.29
CA VAL A 285 -25.89 2.70 21.95
C VAL A 285 -25.75 2.60 23.47
N ASP A 286 -25.32 1.45 23.98
CA ASP A 286 -25.06 1.23 25.40
C ASP A 286 -23.96 2.14 25.94
N CYS A 287 -22.84 2.27 25.23
CA CYS A 287 -21.74 3.12 25.65
C CYS A 287 -22.13 4.61 25.68
N VAL A 288 -22.83 5.08 24.65
CA VAL A 288 -23.30 6.46 24.56
C VAL A 288 -24.33 6.75 25.66
N ALA A 289 -25.28 5.84 25.87
CA ALA A 289 -26.29 5.99 26.92
C ALA A 289 -25.64 6.05 28.31
N LYS A 290 -24.71 5.14 28.60
CA LYS A 290 -23.99 5.08 29.87
C LYS A 290 -23.16 6.34 30.12
N LYS A 291 -22.34 6.77 29.15
CA LYS A 291 -21.53 8.01 29.27
C LYS A 291 -22.40 9.26 29.41
N THR A 292 -23.57 9.28 28.76
CA THR A 292 -24.54 10.39 28.89
C THR A 292 -25.14 10.41 30.30
N ALA A 293 -25.49 9.26 30.85
CA ALA A 293 -25.99 9.12 32.22
C ALA A 293 -24.92 9.49 33.27
N GLU A 294 -23.66 9.12 33.06
CA GLU A 294 -22.53 9.53 33.93
C GLU A 294 -22.35 11.06 33.98
N SER A 295 -22.84 11.77 32.96
CA SER A 295 -22.85 13.24 32.87
C SER A 295 -24.20 13.87 33.24
N LEU A 296 -25.01 13.20 34.07
CA LEU A 296 -26.35 13.66 34.49
C LEU A 296 -26.31 15.07 35.10
N ASP A 297 -25.33 15.35 35.94
CA ASP A 297 -25.16 16.62 36.66
C ASP A 297 -25.10 17.85 35.73
N ARG A 298 -24.57 17.66 34.52
CA ARG A 298 -24.45 18.68 33.45
C ARG A 298 -25.72 18.87 32.62
N GLN A 299 -26.73 18.02 32.80
CA GLN A 299 -27.99 18.10 32.05
C GLN A 299 -28.96 19.13 32.64
N ARG A 300 -29.99 19.49 31.88
CA ARG A 300 -31.05 20.41 32.34
C ARG A 300 -31.84 19.81 33.50
N ASN A 301 -32.39 20.66 34.38
CA ASN A 301 -33.18 20.24 35.55
C ASN A 301 -34.23 19.16 35.26
N ALA A 302 -34.95 19.29 34.15
CA ALA A 302 -35.99 18.32 33.78
C ALA A 302 -35.42 16.93 33.46
N ILE A 303 -34.26 16.86 32.80
CA ILE A 303 -33.55 15.60 32.50
C ILE A 303 -32.88 15.05 33.77
N ARG A 304 -32.34 15.93 34.63
CA ARG A 304 -31.73 15.53 35.92
C ARG A 304 -32.69 14.81 36.85
N LYS A 305 -33.97 15.17 36.81
CA LYS A 305 -35.02 14.55 37.63
C LYS A 305 -35.31 13.09 37.30
N LEU A 306 -34.91 12.61 36.11
CA LEU A 306 -35.03 11.20 35.73
C LEU A 306 -34.11 10.30 36.58
N GLY A 307 -32.92 10.79 36.93
CA GLY A 307 -31.86 9.95 37.50
C GLY A 307 -31.09 9.17 36.42
N ASN A 308 -30.01 8.51 36.83
CA ASN A 308 -29.07 7.89 35.89
C ASN A 308 -29.69 6.73 35.10
N GLN A 309 -30.47 5.87 35.76
CA GLN A 309 -31.06 4.68 35.14
C GLN A 309 -32.09 5.07 34.06
N ASP A 310 -33.01 5.97 34.39
CA ASP A 310 -34.03 6.42 33.44
C ASP A 310 -33.45 7.28 32.32
N LEU A 311 -32.38 8.05 32.58
CA LEU A 311 -31.66 8.77 31.53
C LEU A 311 -30.96 7.81 30.57
N GLU A 312 -30.28 6.78 31.08
CA GLU A 312 -29.66 5.76 30.24
C GLU A 312 -30.71 5.10 29.33
N ALA A 313 -31.82 4.65 29.91
CA ALA A 313 -32.92 4.04 29.17
C ALA A 313 -33.55 5.00 28.15
N LEU A 314 -33.73 6.28 28.49
CA LEU A 314 -34.22 7.30 27.57
C LEU A 314 -33.29 7.48 26.37
N VAL A 315 -31.97 7.55 26.59
CA VAL A 315 -31.00 7.71 25.51
C VAL A 315 -30.99 6.49 24.60
N LYS A 316 -31.07 5.27 25.15
CA LYS A 316 -31.21 4.03 24.35
C LYS A 316 -32.45 4.09 23.48
N ALA A 317 -33.61 4.36 24.07
CA ALA A 317 -34.88 4.45 23.34
C ALA A 317 -34.84 5.51 22.22
N LEU A 318 -34.17 6.65 22.46
CA LEU A 318 -34.01 7.69 21.45
C LEU A 318 -33.10 7.27 20.30
N LEU A 319 -31.96 6.63 20.60
CA LEU A 319 -31.01 6.17 19.58
C LEU A 319 -31.56 4.98 18.79
N GLU A 320 -32.19 4.02 19.45
CA GLU A 320 -32.89 2.90 18.80
C GLU A 320 -34.01 3.40 17.89
N ASN A 321 -34.82 4.35 18.37
CA ASN A 321 -35.86 4.97 17.55
C ASN A 321 -35.29 5.83 16.41
N ALA A 322 -34.09 6.40 16.57
CA ALA A 322 -33.41 7.08 15.49
C ALA A 322 -33.09 6.12 14.34
N LEU A 323 -32.77 4.85 14.67
CA LEU A 323 -32.44 3.80 13.72
C LEU A 323 -33.67 3.10 13.13
N SER A 324 -34.68 2.77 13.95
CA SER A 324 -35.85 2.00 13.51
C SER A 324 -36.99 2.89 12.99
N GLY A 325 -37.16 4.09 13.56
CA GLY A 325 -38.29 4.97 13.27
C GLY A 325 -39.65 4.46 13.74
N GLU A 326 -39.69 3.39 14.54
CA GLU A 326 -40.92 2.71 14.93
C GLU A 326 -41.76 3.48 15.95
N ARG A 327 -41.14 4.38 16.72
CA ARG A 327 -41.77 5.11 17.83
C ARG A 327 -41.84 6.61 17.53
N THR A 328 -42.95 7.23 17.91
CA THR A 328 -43.05 8.70 17.89
C THR A 328 -42.29 9.28 19.08
N LEU A 329 -41.68 10.46 18.92
CA LEU A 329 -41.00 11.16 20.03
C LEU A 329 -41.98 11.50 21.16
N GLU A 330 -43.26 11.69 20.84
CA GLU A 330 -44.35 11.87 21.79
C GLU A 330 -44.54 10.64 22.67
N SER A 331 -44.47 9.43 22.10
CA SER A 331 -44.59 8.20 22.88
C SER A 331 -43.42 8.00 23.84
N ILE A 332 -42.19 8.30 23.38
CA ILE A 332 -40.97 8.22 24.21
C ILE A 332 -41.02 9.29 25.32
N ALA A 333 -41.42 10.52 24.98
CA ALA A 333 -41.63 11.59 25.96
C ALA A 333 -42.61 11.18 27.07
N ALA A 334 -43.75 10.58 26.70
CA ALA A 334 -44.76 10.12 27.64
C ALA A 334 -44.26 8.98 28.53
N GLU A 335 -43.55 7.99 27.97
CA GLU A 335 -42.97 6.86 28.70
C GLU A 335 -42.05 7.31 29.85
N PHE A 336 -41.16 8.28 29.56
CA PHE A 336 -40.18 8.77 30.54
C PHE A 336 -40.69 9.97 31.36
N GLY A 337 -41.96 10.37 31.24
CA GLY A 337 -42.52 11.50 31.98
C GLY A 337 -41.88 12.85 31.64
N VAL A 338 -41.34 13.01 30.43
CA VAL A 338 -40.68 14.23 29.97
C VAL A 338 -41.60 15.00 29.01
N SER A 339 -41.69 16.33 29.13
CA SER A 339 -42.51 17.10 28.19
C SER A 339 -41.92 17.06 26.76
N LYS A 340 -42.79 17.07 25.74
CA LYS A 340 -42.39 17.11 24.31
C LYS A 340 -41.37 18.22 24.03
N ALA A 341 -41.57 19.42 24.59
CA ALA A 341 -40.66 20.55 24.44
C ALA A 341 -39.28 20.29 25.07
N THR A 342 -39.22 19.58 26.21
CA THR A 342 -37.95 19.21 26.84
C THR A 342 -37.22 18.18 26.00
N LEU A 343 -37.92 17.14 25.54
CA LEU A 343 -37.34 16.10 24.68
C LEU A 343 -36.84 16.68 23.35
N SER A 344 -37.61 17.60 22.74
CA SER A 344 -37.23 18.30 21.52
C SER A 344 -35.96 19.13 21.67
N ARG A 345 -35.72 19.74 22.83
CA ARG A 345 -34.48 20.50 23.10
C ARG A 345 -33.30 19.58 23.43
N PHE A 346 -33.59 18.37 23.92
CA PHE A 346 -32.58 17.38 24.26
C PHE A 346 -32.09 16.63 23.03
N PHE A 347 -32.98 16.18 22.14
CA PHE A 347 -32.65 15.36 20.97
C PHE A 347 -33.24 15.86 19.63
N GLY A 348 -34.30 16.67 19.68
CA GLY A 348 -35.27 16.88 18.60
C GLY A 348 -34.68 17.03 17.19
N ARG A 349 -35.27 16.30 16.22
CA ARG A 349 -34.77 16.13 14.84
C ARG A 349 -34.71 17.39 13.99
N ASP A 350 -35.51 18.41 14.27
CA ASP A 350 -35.69 19.56 13.37
C ASP A 350 -34.73 20.73 13.62
N TRP A 351 -33.67 20.53 14.42
CA TRP A 351 -32.66 21.58 14.65
C TRP A 351 -31.87 21.96 13.39
N SER A 352 -31.80 21.07 12.39
CA SER A 352 -31.17 21.33 11.09
C SER A 352 -32.07 22.09 10.11
N LYS A 353 -33.38 22.15 10.36
CA LYS A 353 -34.37 22.80 9.49
C LYS A 353 -34.66 24.25 9.88
N GLY A 354 -33.80 24.86 10.71
CA GLY A 354 -33.97 26.23 11.17
C GLY A 354 -34.29 27.18 10.01
N ASP A 355 -35.41 27.88 10.13
CA ASP A 355 -35.73 29.03 9.28
C ASP A 355 -34.51 29.95 9.26
N LYS A 356 -34.07 30.34 8.06
CA LYS A 356 -32.88 31.15 7.84
C LYS A 356 -32.97 32.42 8.71
N GLY A 357 -32.28 32.45 9.85
CA GLY A 357 -32.24 33.60 10.76
C GLY A 357 -32.55 33.33 12.24
N VAL A 358 -32.98 32.12 12.64
CA VAL A 358 -33.08 31.76 14.06
C VAL A 358 -31.89 30.89 14.45
N ASP A 359 -31.15 31.35 15.46
CA ASP A 359 -29.97 30.71 16.02
C ASP A 359 -30.36 29.36 16.69
N THR A 360 -30.53 28.31 15.88
CA THR A 360 -30.95 26.99 16.34
C THR A 360 -29.80 26.28 17.03
N LYS A 361 -29.76 26.41 18.36
CA LYS A 361 -28.81 25.74 19.23
C LYS A 361 -28.90 24.20 19.07
N VAL A 362 -27.77 23.57 18.78
CA VAL A 362 -27.65 22.10 18.66
C VAL A 362 -28.17 21.42 19.94
N PRO A 363 -29.06 20.42 19.83
CA PRO A 363 -29.60 19.71 20.98
C PRO A 363 -28.50 19.11 21.88
N ASP A 364 -28.79 19.03 23.18
CA ASP A 364 -27.78 18.65 24.17
C ASP A 364 -27.27 17.21 23.94
N LEU A 365 -28.15 16.26 23.63
CA LEU A 365 -27.78 14.87 23.36
C LEU A 365 -26.92 14.75 22.10
N VAL A 366 -27.25 15.50 21.05
CA VAL A 366 -26.49 15.48 19.78
C VAL A 366 -25.04 15.94 20.02
N ARG A 367 -24.84 16.99 20.84
CA ARG A 367 -23.50 17.45 21.22
C ARG A 367 -22.72 16.40 22.01
N ILE A 368 -23.38 15.71 22.93
CA ILE A 368 -22.76 14.65 23.75
C ILE A 368 -22.37 13.46 22.87
N VAL A 369 -23.28 13.01 21.99
CA VAL A 369 -23.01 11.93 21.03
C VAL A 369 -21.83 12.30 20.15
N ALA A 370 -21.83 13.51 19.58
CA ALA A 370 -20.74 13.99 18.73
C ALA A 370 -19.39 14.03 19.48
N ALA A 371 -19.38 14.45 20.75
CA ALA A 371 -18.19 14.46 21.59
C ALA A 371 -17.68 13.04 21.89
N ILE A 372 -18.58 12.10 22.26
CA ILE A 372 -18.23 10.70 22.52
C ILE A 372 -17.65 10.05 21.27
N VAL A 373 -18.34 10.20 20.14
CA VAL A 373 -17.93 9.66 18.84
C VAL A 373 -16.58 10.22 18.40
N SER A 374 -16.33 11.50 18.64
CA SER A 374 -15.05 12.15 18.25
C SER A 374 -13.90 11.83 19.21
N SER A 375 -14.17 11.26 20.38
CA SER A 375 -13.18 10.99 21.43
C SER A 375 -12.65 9.54 21.44
N ASP A 376 -13.41 8.61 20.86
CA ASP A 376 -13.11 7.18 20.87
C ASP A 376 -12.68 6.73 19.47
N GLU A 377 -11.52 6.08 19.35
CA GLU A 377 -10.97 5.67 18.05
C GLU A 377 -11.89 4.71 17.30
N VAL A 378 -12.55 3.80 18.03
CA VAL A 378 -13.49 2.82 17.45
C VAL A 378 -14.74 3.54 16.93
N PHE A 379 -15.26 4.52 17.68
CA PHE A 379 -16.43 5.27 17.23
C PHE A 379 -16.11 6.27 16.12
N MET A 380 -14.89 6.81 16.07
CA MET A 380 -14.44 7.63 14.96
C MET A 380 -14.39 6.83 13.65
N GLU A 381 -13.94 5.58 13.69
CA GLU A 381 -13.95 4.68 12.54
C GLU A 381 -15.39 4.45 12.06
N VAL A 382 -16.30 4.06 12.96
CA VAL A 382 -17.73 3.87 12.64
C VAL A 382 -18.39 5.15 12.11
N ALA A 383 -18.10 6.30 12.70
CA ALA A 383 -18.67 7.58 12.26
C ALA A 383 -18.07 8.07 10.93
N ALA A 384 -16.82 7.72 10.64
CA ALA A 384 -16.21 7.97 9.33
C ALA A 384 -16.88 7.08 8.27
N GLU A 385 -17.11 5.80 8.59
CA GLU A 385 -17.81 4.85 7.72
C GLU A 385 -19.24 5.30 7.42
N ALA A 386 -19.95 5.83 8.43
CA ALA A 386 -21.30 6.35 8.27
C ALA A 386 -21.35 7.74 7.60
N GLY A 387 -20.20 8.36 7.29
CA GLY A 387 -20.14 9.69 6.68
C GLY A 387 -20.56 10.84 7.59
N VAL A 388 -20.64 10.62 8.91
CA VAL A 388 -21.11 11.62 9.90
C VAL A 388 -19.99 12.22 10.75
N LEU A 389 -18.75 11.73 10.62
CA LEU A 389 -17.61 12.22 11.43
C LEU A 389 -17.32 13.71 11.23
N GLY A 390 -17.49 14.23 10.01
CA GLY A 390 -17.32 15.66 9.72
C GLY A 390 -18.28 16.51 10.54
N ALA A 391 -19.59 16.19 10.45
CA ALA A 391 -20.63 16.86 11.22
C ALA A 391 -20.41 16.72 12.74
N ALA A 392 -19.99 15.55 13.22
CA ALA A 392 -19.68 15.34 14.63
C ALA A 392 -18.54 16.26 15.10
N ARG A 393 -17.45 16.37 14.34
CA ARG A 393 -16.33 17.26 14.67
C ARG A 393 -16.72 18.74 14.62
N GLU A 394 -17.54 19.14 13.66
CA GLU A 394 -18.08 20.50 13.56
C GLU A 394 -18.92 20.86 14.79
N ILE A 395 -19.81 19.95 15.21
CA ILE A 395 -20.64 20.12 16.42
C ILE A 395 -19.76 20.26 17.67
N VAL A 396 -18.69 19.48 17.78
CA VAL A 396 -17.73 19.56 18.90
C VAL A 396 -16.93 20.86 18.88
N ASN A 397 -16.53 21.33 17.69
CA ASN A 397 -15.74 22.55 17.49
C ASN A 397 -16.58 23.83 17.48
N GLY A 398 -17.91 23.73 17.51
CA GLY A 398 -18.84 24.87 17.50
C GLY A 398 -19.04 25.54 16.14
N GLY A 399 -18.74 24.85 15.03
CA GLY A 399 -18.97 25.35 13.67
C GLY A 399 -20.41 25.08 13.18
N GLU A 400 -20.98 26.00 12.38
CA GLU A 400 -22.28 25.81 11.71
C GLU A 400 -22.25 24.56 10.80
N PRO A 401 -23.29 23.69 10.84
CA PRO A 401 -23.31 22.43 10.09
C PRO A 401 -23.46 22.65 8.57
N LEU A 402 -22.67 21.91 7.78
CA LEU A 402 -22.81 21.86 6.32
C LEU A 402 -24.11 21.16 5.89
N ARG A 403 -24.90 21.85 5.03
CA ARG A 403 -26.07 21.29 4.35
C ARG A 403 -25.63 20.22 3.35
N LEU A 404 -26.00 18.97 3.61
CA LEU A 404 -25.97 17.91 2.61
C LEU A 404 -26.96 18.28 1.50
N LYS A 405 -26.46 18.41 0.26
CA LYS A 405 -27.30 18.60 -0.93
C LYS A 405 -28.09 17.33 -1.18
N GLU A 406 -29.41 17.45 -1.23
CA GLU A 406 -30.31 16.43 -1.76
C GLU A 406 -29.95 16.22 -3.24
N HIS A 407 -29.52 15.00 -3.58
CA HIS A 407 -29.53 14.51 -4.95
C HIS A 407 -31.00 14.25 -5.30
N ASN A 408 -31.61 15.18 -6.03
CA ASN A 408 -32.83 14.90 -6.77
C ASN A 408 -32.43 14.19 -8.05
N ASP A 409 -32.86 12.94 -8.18
CA ASP A 409 -32.98 12.26 -9.47
C ASP A 409 -34.27 12.77 -10.14
N GLU A 410 -34.10 13.56 -11.21
CA GLU A 410 -35.01 13.62 -12.36
C GLU A 410 -34.23 13.20 -13.62
#